data_AF-A0ABD1CMT8-F1
#
_entry.id   AF-A0ABD1CMT8-F1
#
_cell.length_a   1.000
_cell.length_b   1.000
_cell.length_c   1.000
_cell.angle_alpha   90.00
_cell.angle_beta   90.00
_cell.angle_gamma   90.00
#
_symmetry.space_group_name_H-M   'P 1'
#
loop_
_entity.id
_entity.type
_entity.pdbx_description
1 polymer ?
#
loop_
_entity_poly.entity_id
_entity_poly.type
_entity_poly.pdbx_seq_one_letter_code
_entity_poly.pdbx_strand_id
1 'polypeptide(L)'
;MNDISKHLSNADFEAALKGLNELNISNCKHEDFQKESDELFASFLLCHGSSNELQNKIALKSLNLLKRSCALGETFQNEIIAKKNFLSGLKTILEDDAIPENVRINCLQLLANLCVQNRLNQEAILRELKDFLLKSIESNCCFTNAATMIVYNAFIYKAELGMEVDELLEVLLTNVESNRLAQRETPEFVSIFVEYLACESNEIVDHYEKVSFEKRILFLRYLIEYVRQDDRRSRPLHPDLFKHLLNDFRRRVVTACW
;
A
#
# COMPACT_ATOMS: atom_id res chain seq x y z
N MET A 1 -8.30 24.03 23.81
CA MET A 1 -7.41 23.39 22.83
C MET A 1 -6.00 23.75 23.25
N ASN A 2 -5.17 22.79 23.64
CA ASN A 2 -3.74 23.03 23.90
C ASN A 2 -3.16 23.58 22.59
N ASP A 3 -2.58 24.77 22.61
CA ASP A 3 -2.15 25.49 21.41
C ASP A 3 -0.84 24.89 20.88
N ILE A 4 -0.91 23.67 20.33
CA ILE A 4 0.24 22.87 19.88
C ILE A 4 1.02 23.70 18.85
N SER A 5 0.31 24.36 17.94
CA SER A 5 0.91 25.26 16.94
C SER A 5 1.75 26.39 17.56
N LYS A 6 1.29 27.01 18.65
CA LYS A 6 2.02 28.05 19.37
C LYS A 6 3.23 27.49 20.11
N HIS A 7 3.11 26.31 20.74
CA HIS A 7 4.25 25.65 21.38
C HIS A 7 5.34 25.30 20.36
N LEU A 8 4.96 24.77 19.18
CA LEU A 8 5.90 24.51 18.08
C LEU A 8 6.57 25.78 17.58
N SER A 9 5.81 26.88 17.42
CA SER A 9 6.35 28.18 16.98
C SER A 9 7.36 28.76 17.97
N ASN A 10 7.20 28.45 19.27
CA ASN A 10 8.11 28.87 20.34
C ASN A 10 9.24 27.87 20.61
N ALA A 11 9.37 26.81 19.78
CA ALA A 11 10.30 25.70 19.99
C ALA A 11 10.15 24.97 21.34
N ASP A 12 8.96 25.04 21.94
CA ASP A 12 8.60 24.33 23.17
C ASP A 12 8.05 22.93 22.83
N PHE A 13 8.95 22.05 22.38
CA PHE A 13 8.60 20.72 21.89
C PHE A 13 8.04 19.80 22.98
N GLU A 14 8.43 19.99 24.24
CA GLU A 14 7.89 19.20 25.35
C GLU A 14 6.41 19.50 25.60
N ALA A 15 6.04 20.78 25.63
CA ALA A 15 4.64 21.17 25.78
C ALA A 15 3.81 20.77 24.55
N ALA A 16 4.36 20.90 23.34
CA ALA A 16 3.69 20.43 22.11
C ALA A 16 3.41 18.91 22.16
N LEU A 17 4.41 18.11 22.54
CA LEU A 17 4.27 16.66 22.65
C LEU A 17 3.27 16.27 23.77
N LYS A 18 3.29 16.98 24.90
CA LYS A 18 2.31 16.79 25.96
C LYS A 18 0.89 17.06 25.45
N GLY A 19 0.70 18.18 24.74
CA GLY A 19 -0.58 18.53 24.13
C GLY A 19 -1.10 17.44 23.19
N LEU A 20 -0.24 16.92 22.31
CA LEU A 20 -0.59 15.80 21.41
C LEU A 20 -0.92 14.50 22.15
N ASN A 21 -0.30 14.24 23.31
CA ASN A 21 -0.59 13.06 24.11
C ASN A 21 -1.93 13.13 24.83
N GLU A 22 -2.42 14.33 25.12
CA GLU A 22 -3.71 14.58 25.78
C GLU A 22 -4.89 14.60 24.78
N LEU A 23 -4.64 14.69 23.48
CA LEU A 23 -5.69 14.63 22.45
C LEU A 23 -6.38 13.25 22.44
N ASN A 24 -7.70 13.25 22.58
CA ASN A 24 -8.53 12.06 22.51
C ASN A 24 -9.43 12.08 21.26
N ILE A 25 -8.92 11.51 20.17
CA ILE A 25 -9.60 11.56 18.87
C ILE A 25 -10.68 10.49 18.75
N SER A 26 -10.65 9.46 19.59
CA SER A 26 -11.57 8.31 19.51
C SER A 26 -13.06 8.68 19.65
N ASN A 27 -13.36 9.83 20.25
CA ASN A 27 -14.73 10.34 20.44
C ASN A 27 -14.92 11.73 19.81
N CYS A 28 -14.05 12.14 18.88
CA CYS A 28 -14.11 13.46 18.26
C CYS A 28 -15.30 13.54 17.28
N LYS A 29 -16.06 14.64 17.31
CA LYS A 29 -17.07 14.92 16.29
C LYS A 29 -16.39 15.40 15.03
N HIS A 30 -16.99 15.11 13.87
CA HIS A 30 -16.43 15.51 12.58
C HIS A 30 -16.14 17.02 12.49
N GLU A 31 -17.03 17.88 12.99
CA GLU A 31 -16.86 19.35 12.97
C GLU A 31 -15.62 19.82 13.76
N ASP A 32 -15.32 19.17 14.88
CA ASP A 32 -14.15 19.46 15.70
C ASP A 32 -12.88 18.91 15.03
N PHE A 33 -13.00 17.76 14.38
CA PHE A 33 -11.89 17.07 13.72
C PHE A 33 -11.29 17.86 12.55
N GLN A 34 -12.05 18.69 11.86
CA GLN A 34 -11.52 19.47 10.73
C GLN A 34 -10.34 20.35 11.19
N LYS A 35 -10.51 21.09 12.28
CA LYS A 35 -9.45 21.94 12.86
C LYS A 35 -8.32 21.11 13.45
N GLU A 36 -8.65 20.03 14.16
CA GLU A 36 -7.63 19.16 14.76
C GLU A 36 -6.76 18.49 13.71
N SER A 37 -7.34 18.01 12.63
CA SER A 37 -6.62 17.35 11.54
C SER A 37 -5.70 18.31 10.78
N ASP A 38 -6.08 19.58 10.65
CA ASP A 38 -5.21 20.63 10.11
C ASP A 38 -4.00 20.89 11.02
N GLU A 39 -4.23 21.01 12.34
CA GLU A 39 -3.15 21.20 13.31
C GLU A 39 -2.20 20.00 13.38
N LEU A 40 -2.74 18.77 13.31
CA LEU A 40 -1.96 17.54 13.27
C LEU A 40 -1.08 17.47 12.02
N PHE A 41 -1.65 17.80 10.84
CA PHE A 41 -0.89 17.77 9.60
C PHE A 41 0.19 18.85 9.56
N ALA A 42 -0.12 20.07 10.02
CA ALA A 42 0.86 21.15 10.14
C ALA A 42 1.99 20.78 11.10
N SER A 43 1.66 20.21 12.27
CA SER A 43 2.65 19.75 13.26
C SER A 43 3.58 18.67 12.69
N PHE A 44 3.01 17.74 11.93
CA PHE A 44 3.77 16.74 11.20
C PHE A 44 4.74 17.38 10.19
N LEU A 45 4.24 18.26 9.31
CA LEU A 45 5.07 18.91 8.29
C LEU A 45 6.19 19.76 8.90
N LEU A 46 5.98 20.39 10.05
CA LEU A 46 7.03 21.15 10.73
C LEU A 46 8.14 20.28 11.33
N CYS A 47 7.86 19.00 11.63
CA CYS A 47 8.76 18.16 12.42
C CYS A 47 9.33 16.94 11.68
N HIS A 48 8.78 16.57 10.51
CA HIS A 48 9.05 15.29 9.83
C HIS A 48 10.52 15.05 9.44
N GLY A 49 11.25 16.10 9.06
CA GLY A 49 12.64 16.02 8.61
C GLY A 49 13.69 16.36 9.68
N SER A 50 13.28 16.55 10.94
CA SER A 50 14.23 16.93 11.99
C SER A 50 15.03 15.73 12.51
N SER A 51 16.32 15.96 12.77
CA SER A 51 17.19 15.04 13.51
C SER A 51 16.99 15.12 15.03
N ASN A 52 16.19 16.07 15.52
CA ASN A 52 15.84 16.18 16.94
C ASN A 52 14.82 15.10 17.34
N GLU A 53 15.14 14.36 18.40
CA GLU A 53 14.32 13.25 18.89
C GLU A 53 12.89 13.67 19.29
N LEU A 54 12.73 14.82 19.96
CA LEU A 54 11.41 15.32 20.37
C LEU A 54 10.55 15.71 19.17
N GLN A 55 11.14 16.36 18.17
CA GLN A 55 10.43 16.69 16.93
C GLN A 55 10.03 15.42 16.16
N ASN A 56 10.92 14.43 16.07
CA ASN A 56 10.58 13.15 15.47
C ASN A 56 9.40 12.47 16.19
N LYS A 57 9.40 12.48 17.53
CA LYS A 57 8.27 11.99 18.36
C LYS A 57 6.97 12.75 18.07
N ILE A 58 7.03 14.07 17.90
CA ILE A 58 5.86 14.91 17.53
C ILE A 58 5.34 14.51 16.14
N ALA A 59 6.22 14.36 15.15
CA ALA A 59 5.83 13.97 13.79
C ALA A 59 5.13 12.60 13.79
N LEU A 60 5.73 11.60 14.44
CA LEU A 60 5.16 10.26 14.55
C LEU A 60 3.85 10.24 15.34
N LYS A 61 3.76 11.02 16.44
CA LYS A 61 2.53 11.13 17.22
C LYS A 61 1.40 11.72 16.38
N SER A 62 1.69 12.77 15.62
CA SER A 62 0.74 13.42 14.71
C SER A 62 0.23 12.45 13.64
N LEU A 63 1.14 11.71 12.98
CA LEU A 63 0.76 10.66 12.02
C LEU A 63 -0.08 9.55 12.66
N ASN A 64 0.28 9.09 13.86
CA ASN A 64 -0.46 8.05 14.57
C ASN A 64 -1.89 8.48 14.94
N LEU A 65 -2.06 9.75 15.29
CA LEU A 65 -3.35 10.35 15.57
C LEU A 65 -4.22 10.43 14.30
N LEU A 66 -3.66 10.89 13.18
CA LEU A 66 -4.34 10.86 11.87
C LEU A 66 -4.73 9.43 11.45
N LYS A 67 -3.82 8.46 11.60
CA LYS A 67 -4.07 7.04 11.30
C LYS A 67 -5.23 6.46 12.10
N ARG A 68 -5.30 6.77 13.41
CA ARG A 68 -6.41 6.32 14.28
C ARG A 68 -7.74 6.93 13.86
N SER A 69 -7.72 8.18 13.41
CA SER A 69 -8.91 8.90 12.95
C SER A 69 -9.54 8.26 11.71
N CYS A 70 -8.74 7.61 10.86
CA CYS A 70 -9.24 6.88 9.69
C CYS A 70 -10.20 5.73 10.07
N ALA A 71 -10.09 5.18 11.28
CA ALA A 71 -10.98 4.12 11.77
C ALA A 71 -12.37 4.63 12.18
N LEU A 72 -12.56 5.95 12.28
CA LEU A 72 -13.86 6.58 12.59
C LEU A 72 -14.78 6.65 11.36
N GLY A 73 -14.28 6.32 10.17
CA GLY A 73 -15.07 6.16 8.96
C GLY A 73 -14.62 7.06 7.80
N GLU A 74 -15.29 6.87 6.66
CA GLU A 74 -14.96 7.49 5.38
C GLU A 74 -14.87 9.02 5.45
N THR A 75 -15.76 9.67 6.20
CA THR A 75 -15.79 11.14 6.33
C THR A 75 -14.47 11.68 6.92
N PHE A 76 -13.91 11.00 7.92
CA PHE A 76 -12.63 11.39 8.52
C PHE A 76 -11.46 11.14 7.56
N GLN A 77 -11.51 10.05 6.79
CA GLN A 77 -10.50 9.78 5.76
C GLN A 77 -10.51 10.87 4.69
N ASN A 78 -11.71 11.26 4.23
CA ASN A 78 -11.91 12.28 3.21
C ASN A 78 -11.43 13.66 3.70
N GLU A 79 -11.66 14.00 4.97
CA GLU A 79 -11.17 15.25 5.58
C GLU A 79 -9.64 15.32 5.63
N ILE A 80 -8.96 14.19 5.86
CA ILE A 80 -7.49 14.15 5.88
C ILE A 80 -6.93 14.34 4.47
N ILE A 81 -7.40 13.56 3.49
CA ILE A 81 -6.83 13.55 2.14
C ILE A 81 -7.17 14.83 1.34
N ALA A 82 -8.30 15.47 1.64
CA ALA A 82 -8.75 16.70 0.96
C ALA A 82 -7.86 17.92 1.28
N LYS A 83 -6.96 17.80 2.25
CA LYS A 83 -6.03 18.87 2.62
C LYS A 83 -5.16 19.26 1.42
N LYS A 84 -4.99 20.56 1.25
CA LYS A 84 -4.21 21.12 0.13
C LYS A 84 -2.79 20.55 0.16
N ASN A 85 -2.35 20.04 -0.99
CA ASN A 85 -1.02 19.45 -1.18
C ASN A 85 -0.73 18.23 -0.27
N PHE A 86 -1.74 17.57 0.28
CA PHE A 86 -1.53 16.43 1.18
C PHE A 86 -0.77 15.29 0.47
N LEU A 87 -1.31 14.79 -0.64
CA LEU A 87 -0.71 13.66 -1.36
C LEU A 87 0.64 14.02 -1.99
N SER A 88 0.74 15.19 -2.63
CA SER A 88 2.00 15.64 -3.23
C SER A 88 3.08 15.89 -2.17
N GLY A 89 2.72 16.44 -1.01
CA GLY A 89 3.63 16.59 0.12
C GLY A 89 4.09 15.25 0.68
N LEU A 90 3.19 14.28 0.85
CA LEU A 90 3.56 12.93 1.28
C LEU A 90 4.46 12.24 0.26
N LYS A 91 4.20 12.40 -1.04
CA LYS A 91 5.06 11.86 -2.10
C LYS A 91 6.50 12.39 -1.97
N THR A 92 6.67 13.70 -1.82
CA THR A 92 7.99 14.30 -1.60
C THR A 92 8.69 13.72 -0.37
N ILE A 93 7.95 13.52 0.74
CA ILE A 93 8.49 12.93 1.96
C ILE A 93 8.91 11.47 1.77
N LEU A 94 8.14 10.69 1.01
CA LEU A 94 8.42 9.28 0.74
C LEU A 94 9.64 9.08 -0.16
N GLU A 95 9.83 9.97 -1.13
CA GLU A 95 10.93 9.96 -2.09
C GLU A 95 12.23 10.56 -1.55
N ASP A 96 12.20 11.26 -0.41
CA ASP A 96 13.37 11.90 0.21
C ASP A 96 14.08 10.95 1.20
N ASP A 97 15.25 10.45 0.80
CA ASP A 97 16.09 9.58 1.64
C ASP A 97 16.70 10.27 2.86
N ALA A 98 16.71 11.61 2.91
CA ALA A 98 17.11 12.34 4.10
C ALA A 98 16.06 12.25 5.22
N ILE A 99 14.81 11.93 4.90
CA ILE A 99 13.76 11.74 5.89
C ILE A 99 13.92 10.36 6.56
N PRO A 100 13.87 10.31 7.91
CA PRO A 100 13.95 9.05 8.66
C PRO A 100 12.99 7.98 8.13
N GLU A 101 13.50 6.77 7.89
CA GLU A 101 12.72 5.66 7.31
C GLU A 101 11.44 5.37 8.11
N ASN A 102 11.50 5.41 9.44
CA ASN A 102 10.34 5.21 10.29
C ASN A 102 9.21 6.23 10.03
N VAL A 103 9.54 7.49 9.70
CA VAL A 103 8.57 8.51 9.34
C VAL A 103 7.97 8.21 7.97
N ARG A 104 8.79 7.83 6.98
CA ARG A 104 8.33 7.41 5.65
C ARG A 104 7.39 6.21 5.70
N ILE A 105 7.74 5.18 6.49
CA ILE A 105 6.87 4.01 6.75
C ILE A 105 5.53 4.45 7.35
N ASN A 106 5.53 5.38 8.32
CA ASN A 106 4.30 5.86 8.94
C ASN A 106 3.42 6.66 7.97
N CYS A 107 4.02 7.37 7.01
CA CYS A 107 3.27 8.03 5.93
C CYS A 107 2.57 6.99 5.04
N LEU A 108 3.26 5.92 4.65
CA LEU A 108 2.65 4.82 3.89
C LEU A 108 1.54 4.12 4.65
N GLN A 109 1.71 3.89 5.96
CA GLN A 109 0.64 3.35 6.80
C GLN A 109 -0.56 4.29 6.90
N LEU A 110 -0.36 5.60 6.87
CA LEU A 110 -1.46 6.56 6.79
C LEU A 110 -2.19 6.44 5.45
N LEU A 111 -1.47 6.38 4.32
CA LEU A 111 -2.06 6.17 3.00
C LEU A 111 -2.86 4.85 2.95
N ALA A 112 -2.33 3.78 3.53
CA ALA A 112 -3.03 2.51 3.66
C ALA A 112 -4.34 2.63 4.44
N ASN A 113 -4.34 3.34 5.58
CA ASN A 113 -5.55 3.55 6.36
C ASN A 113 -6.57 4.43 5.61
N LEU A 114 -6.12 5.40 4.83
CA LEU A 114 -6.97 6.28 4.02
C LEU A 114 -7.64 5.55 2.86
N CYS A 115 -7.08 4.41 2.41
CA CYS A 115 -7.60 3.65 1.26
C CYS A 115 -8.52 2.50 1.64
N VAL A 116 -8.67 2.15 2.94
CA VAL A 116 -9.53 1.03 3.36
C VAL A 116 -10.99 1.36 3.06
N GLN A 117 -11.63 0.54 2.21
CA GLN A 117 -13.05 0.64 1.85
C GLN A 117 -13.47 2.01 1.26
N ASN A 118 -12.52 2.79 0.75
CA ASN A 118 -12.76 4.13 0.23
C ASN A 118 -12.19 4.28 -1.18
N ARG A 119 -13.05 4.03 -2.16
CA ARG A 119 -12.67 4.01 -3.58
C ARG A 119 -12.16 5.37 -4.07
N LEU A 120 -12.78 6.47 -3.66
CA LEU A 120 -12.35 7.81 -4.07
C LEU A 120 -10.93 8.11 -3.60
N ASN A 121 -10.60 7.72 -2.37
CA ASN A 121 -9.25 7.87 -1.84
C ASN A 121 -8.25 6.94 -2.52
N GLN A 122 -8.64 5.70 -2.82
CA GLN A 122 -7.80 4.78 -3.59
C GLN A 122 -7.40 5.40 -4.95
N GLU A 123 -8.38 5.92 -5.71
CA GLU A 123 -8.14 6.57 -6.99
C GLU A 123 -7.27 7.83 -6.86
N ALA A 124 -7.51 8.66 -5.84
CA ALA A 124 -6.69 9.85 -5.58
C ALA A 124 -5.24 9.50 -5.23
N ILE A 125 -5.03 8.53 -4.35
CA ILE A 125 -3.69 8.05 -3.95
C ILE A 125 -2.95 7.49 -5.16
N LEU A 126 -3.60 6.65 -5.97
CA LEU A 126 -2.98 6.06 -7.15
C LEU A 126 -2.61 7.12 -8.18
N ARG A 127 -3.48 8.09 -8.45
CA ARG A 127 -3.19 9.17 -9.40
C ARG A 127 -1.88 9.89 -9.08
N GLU A 128 -1.57 10.08 -7.81
CA GLU A 128 -0.38 10.82 -7.37
C GLU A 128 0.85 9.91 -7.14
N LEU A 129 0.64 8.72 -6.57
CA LEU A 129 1.70 7.87 -6.02
C LEU A 129 1.91 6.53 -6.77
N LYS A 130 1.17 6.23 -7.85
CA LYS A 130 1.26 4.94 -8.57
C LYS A 130 2.70 4.52 -8.84
N ASP A 131 3.51 5.38 -9.46
CA ASP A 131 4.87 5.03 -9.87
C ASP A 131 5.76 4.71 -8.67
N PHE A 132 5.64 5.48 -7.58
CA PHE A 132 6.35 5.22 -6.32
C PHE A 132 5.95 3.87 -5.73
N LEU A 133 4.64 3.57 -5.70
CA LEU A 133 4.10 2.33 -5.15
C LEU A 133 4.58 1.13 -5.96
N LEU A 134 4.44 1.16 -7.28
CA LEU A 134 4.85 0.06 -8.16
C LEU A 134 6.37 -0.18 -8.09
N LYS A 135 7.18 0.89 -8.11
CA LYS A 135 8.63 0.78 -7.96
C LYS A 135 9.02 0.20 -6.60
N SER A 136 8.32 0.58 -5.53
CA SER A 136 8.57 0.03 -4.20
C SER A 136 8.30 -1.47 -4.16
N ILE A 137 7.21 -1.92 -4.79
CA ILE A 137 6.87 -3.35 -4.93
C ILE A 137 7.97 -4.07 -5.72
N GLU A 138 8.30 -3.55 -6.90
CA GLU A 138 9.28 -4.18 -7.79
C GLU A 138 10.67 -4.31 -7.15
N SER A 139 11.15 -3.26 -6.48
CA SER A 139 12.49 -3.20 -5.88
C SER A 139 12.66 -4.05 -4.62
N ASN A 140 11.57 -4.59 -4.06
CA ASN A 140 11.58 -5.36 -2.82
C ASN A 140 12.21 -4.61 -1.63
N CYS A 141 11.83 -3.34 -1.42
CA CYS A 141 12.34 -2.49 -0.34
C CYS A 141 11.52 -2.62 0.96
N CYS A 142 11.88 -1.86 1.99
CA CYS A 142 11.18 -1.81 3.28
C CYS A 142 9.70 -1.35 3.17
N PHE A 143 9.31 -0.73 2.06
CA PHE A 143 7.95 -0.27 1.80
C PHE A 143 7.06 -1.30 1.09
N THR A 144 7.63 -2.41 0.62
CA THR A 144 6.96 -3.37 -0.28
C THR A 144 5.58 -3.81 0.22
N ASN A 145 5.47 -4.26 1.47
CA ASN A 145 4.20 -4.75 2.01
C ASN A 145 3.12 -3.66 2.04
N ALA A 146 3.45 -2.46 2.52
CA ALA A 146 2.51 -1.36 2.59
C ALA A 146 2.09 -0.87 1.19
N ALA A 147 3.04 -0.75 0.27
CA ALA A 147 2.77 -0.38 -1.12
C ALA A 147 1.87 -1.41 -1.81
N THR A 148 2.18 -2.70 -1.64
CA THR A 148 1.38 -3.80 -2.20
C THR A 148 -0.03 -3.80 -1.63
N MET A 149 -0.19 -3.60 -0.32
CA MET A 149 -1.51 -3.52 0.31
C MET A 149 -2.36 -2.37 -0.24
N ILE A 150 -1.77 -1.21 -0.52
CA ILE A 150 -2.49 -0.06 -1.11
C ILE A 150 -2.98 -0.40 -2.52
N VAL A 151 -2.09 -0.92 -3.37
CA VAL A 151 -2.44 -1.31 -4.75
C VAL A 151 -3.46 -2.45 -4.77
N TYR A 152 -3.29 -3.44 -3.88
CA TYR A 152 -4.23 -4.55 -3.70
C TYR A 152 -5.63 -4.06 -3.33
N ASN A 153 -5.75 -3.18 -2.34
CA ASN A 153 -7.05 -2.61 -1.95
C ASN A 153 -7.70 -1.90 -3.15
N ALA A 154 -6.96 -1.07 -3.87
CA ALA A 154 -7.51 -0.41 -5.04
C ALA A 154 -7.97 -1.41 -6.12
N PHE A 155 -7.21 -2.49 -6.36
CA PHE A 155 -7.57 -3.54 -7.30
C PHE A 155 -8.89 -4.24 -6.93
N ILE A 156 -9.02 -4.70 -5.68
CA ILE A 156 -10.21 -5.47 -5.24
C ILE A 156 -11.47 -4.61 -5.22
N TYR A 157 -11.35 -3.32 -4.94
CA TYR A 157 -12.47 -2.36 -4.95
C TYR A 157 -12.74 -1.75 -6.32
N LYS A 158 -12.05 -2.22 -7.38
CA LYS A 158 -12.20 -1.77 -8.77
C LYS A 158 -12.01 -0.26 -8.93
N ALA A 159 -11.08 0.31 -8.16
CA ALA A 159 -10.57 1.65 -8.40
C ALA A 159 -9.76 1.67 -9.71
N GLU A 160 -9.73 2.82 -10.38
CA GLU A 160 -8.94 2.98 -11.60
C GLU A 160 -7.44 2.96 -11.25
N LEU A 161 -6.78 1.83 -11.53
CA LEU A 161 -5.34 1.67 -11.33
C LEU A 161 -4.52 2.43 -12.38
N GLY A 162 -5.10 2.65 -13.56
CA GLY A 162 -4.37 3.16 -14.72
C GLY A 162 -3.22 2.22 -15.14
N MET A 163 -3.39 0.92 -14.94
CA MET A 163 -2.50 -0.15 -15.39
C MET A 163 -3.33 -1.41 -15.66
N GLU A 164 -2.86 -2.22 -16.61
CA GLU A 164 -3.51 -3.49 -16.95
C GLU A 164 -3.08 -4.62 -16.01
N VAL A 165 -3.86 -5.69 -15.95
CA VAL A 165 -3.61 -6.83 -15.05
C VAL A 165 -2.29 -7.54 -15.35
N ASP A 166 -1.89 -7.61 -16.63
CA ASP A 166 -0.61 -8.20 -17.03
C ASP A 166 0.58 -7.39 -16.54
N GLU A 167 0.52 -6.06 -16.64
CA GLU A 167 1.57 -5.16 -16.12
C GLU A 167 1.70 -5.29 -14.59
N LEU A 168 0.57 -5.43 -13.89
CA LEU A 168 0.55 -5.62 -12.45
C LEU A 168 1.14 -6.99 -12.06
N LEU A 169 0.77 -8.04 -12.79
CA LEU A 169 1.31 -9.38 -12.55
C LEU A 169 2.83 -9.41 -12.80
N GLU A 170 3.32 -8.72 -13.84
CA GLU A 170 4.75 -8.54 -14.10
C GLU A 170 5.49 -7.93 -12.90
N VAL A 171 4.98 -6.83 -12.35
CA VAL A 171 5.56 -6.16 -11.17
C VAL A 171 5.63 -7.11 -9.97
N LEU A 172 4.54 -7.81 -9.68
CA LEU A 172 4.48 -8.78 -8.57
C LEU A 172 5.46 -9.94 -8.78
N LEU A 173 5.55 -10.48 -10.00
CA LEU A 173 6.45 -11.58 -10.32
C LEU A 173 7.92 -11.18 -10.35
N THR A 174 8.25 -9.91 -10.65
CA THR A 174 9.60 -9.37 -10.46
C THR A 174 10.01 -9.34 -8.99
N ASN A 175 9.10 -9.00 -8.08
CA ASN A 175 9.35 -9.12 -6.66
C ASN A 175 9.55 -10.59 -6.22
N VAL A 176 8.66 -11.49 -6.65
CA VAL A 176 8.75 -12.94 -6.36
C VAL A 176 10.08 -13.50 -6.85
N GLU A 177 10.50 -13.13 -8.06
CA GLU A 177 11.77 -13.57 -8.63
C GLU A 177 12.96 -13.10 -7.79
N SER A 178 12.98 -11.82 -7.44
CA SER A 178 14.06 -11.21 -6.66
C SER A 178 14.22 -11.89 -5.30
N ASN A 179 13.11 -12.16 -4.60
CA ASN A 179 13.14 -12.90 -3.33
C ASN A 179 13.59 -14.34 -3.51
N ARG A 180 13.11 -15.05 -4.55
CA ARG A 180 13.56 -16.41 -4.86
C ARG A 180 15.06 -16.47 -5.12
N LEU A 181 15.61 -15.56 -5.92
CA LEU A 181 17.04 -15.48 -6.22
C LEU A 181 17.87 -15.18 -4.96
N ALA A 182 17.34 -14.34 -4.06
CA ALA A 182 17.94 -14.02 -2.78
C ALA A 182 17.71 -15.08 -1.69
N GLN A 183 16.98 -16.16 -1.99
CA GLN A 183 16.55 -17.19 -1.01
C GLN A 183 15.80 -16.60 0.20
N ARG A 184 14.94 -15.62 -0.06
CA ARG A 184 14.09 -14.96 0.94
C ARG A 184 12.63 -15.32 0.70
N GLU A 185 11.85 -15.25 1.77
CA GLU A 185 10.39 -15.34 1.66
C GLU A 185 9.85 -14.14 0.87
N THR A 186 8.85 -14.39 0.04
CA THR A 186 8.13 -13.31 -0.65
C THR A 186 7.32 -12.53 0.39
N PRO A 187 7.30 -11.18 0.32
CA PRO A 187 6.50 -10.36 1.21
C PRO A 187 5.02 -10.82 1.23
N GLU A 188 4.43 -10.82 2.42
CA GLU A 188 3.08 -11.33 2.68
C GLU A 188 2.05 -10.77 1.71
N PHE A 189 1.98 -9.44 1.55
CA PHE A 189 0.97 -8.83 0.68
C PHE A 189 1.22 -9.09 -0.81
N VAL A 190 2.48 -9.32 -1.22
CA VAL A 190 2.79 -9.75 -2.60
C VAL A 190 2.23 -11.16 -2.82
N SER A 191 2.45 -12.06 -1.85
CA SER A 191 1.91 -13.42 -1.91
C SER A 191 0.39 -13.44 -1.94
N ILE A 192 -0.26 -12.65 -1.08
CA ILE A 192 -1.73 -12.49 -1.05
C ILE A 192 -2.26 -11.99 -2.40
N PHE A 193 -1.58 -11.01 -3.01
CA PHE A 193 -2.04 -10.45 -4.28
C PHE A 193 -1.90 -11.45 -5.43
N VAL A 194 -0.75 -12.13 -5.53
CA VAL A 194 -0.55 -13.18 -6.55
C VAL A 194 -1.54 -14.32 -6.37
N GLU A 195 -1.81 -14.73 -5.12
CA GLU A 195 -2.83 -15.74 -4.81
C GLU A 195 -4.22 -15.30 -5.24
N TYR A 196 -4.61 -14.06 -4.94
CA TYR A 196 -5.90 -13.50 -5.35
C TYR A 196 -6.04 -13.50 -6.88
N LEU A 197 -5.00 -13.08 -7.60
CA LEU A 197 -4.99 -13.14 -9.06
C LEU A 197 -5.16 -14.57 -9.59
N ALA A 198 -4.56 -15.56 -8.93
CA ALA A 198 -4.65 -16.96 -9.34
C ALA A 198 -5.98 -17.64 -8.99
N CYS A 199 -6.61 -17.26 -7.87
CA CYS A 199 -7.73 -18.01 -7.31
C CYS A 199 -9.08 -17.32 -7.49
N GLU A 200 -9.11 -15.98 -7.55
CA GLU A 200 -10.34 -15.19 -7.49
C GLU A 200 -10.51 -14.20 -8.65
N SER A 201 -9.43 -13.82 -9.34
CA SER A 201 -9.52 -12.90 -10.48
C SER A 201 -9.85 -13.62 -11.78
N ASN A 202 -10.97 -13.25 -12.40
CA ASN A 202 -11.30 -13.70 -13.77
C ASN A 202 -10.43 -13.01 -14.84
N GLU A 203 -10.00 -11.79 -14.57
CA GLU A 203 -9.27 -10.94 -15.52
C GLU A 203 -7.91 -11.51 -15.88
N ILE A 204 -7.33 -12.33 -14.98
CA ILE A 204 -6.02 -12.95 -15.21
C ILE A 204 -6.00 -13.85 -16.47
N VAL A 205 -7.14 -14.45 -16.84
CA VAL A 205 -7.22 -15.40 -17.96
C VAL A 205 -6.92 -14.69 -19.28
N ASP A 206 -7.48 -13.50 -19.47
CA ASP A 206 -7.33 -12.73 -20.71
C ASP A 206 -5.99 -11.99 -20.78
N HIS A 207 -5.31 -11.84 -19.65
CA HIS A 207 -4.07 -11.08 -19.53
C HIS A 207 -2.83 -11.97 -19.40
N TYR A 208 -2.98 -13.22 -18.97
CA TYR A 208 -1.85 -14.13 -18.74
C TYR A 208 -0.94 -14.25 -19.97
N GLU A 209 -1.48 -14.38 -21.18
CA GLU A 209 -0.68 -14.50 -22.41
C GLU A 209 0.13 -13.24 -22.77
N LYS A 210 -0.24 -12.07 -22.24
CA LYS A 210 0.45 -10.80 -22.47
C LYS A 210 1.70 -10.65 -21.59
N VAL A 211 1.74 -11.39 -20.48
CA VAL A 211 2.90 -11.47 -19.58
C VAL A 211 4.08 -12.12 -20.32
N SER A 212 5.28 -11.61 -20.08
CA SER A 212 6.54 -12.13 -20.61
C SER A 212 6.68 -13.62 -20.33
N PHE A 213 7.36 -14.32 -21.24
CA PHE A 213 7.46 -15.77 -21.19
C PHE A 213 8.14 -16.24 -19.90
N GLU A 214 9.19 -15.55 -19.47
CA GLU A 214 9.95 -15.82 -18.26
C GLU A 214 9.06 -15.70 -17.02
N LYS A 215 8.28 -14.62 -16.91
CA LYS A 215 7.36 -14.43 -15.79
C LYS A 215 6.19 -15.41 -15.83
N ARG A 216 5.68 -15.77 -17.00
CA ARG A 216 4.68 -16.84 -17.11
C ARG A 216 5.19 -18.17 -16.56
N ILE A 217 6.43 -18.56 -16.88
CA ILE A 217 7.06 -19.75 -16.30
C ILE A 217 7.18 -19.61 -14.79
N LEU A 218 7.57 -18.43 -14.29
CA LEU A 218 7.67 -18.19 -12.85
C LEU A 218 6.31 -18.30 -12.16
N PHE A 219 5.26 -17.75 -12.76
CA PHE A 219 3.90 -17.87 -12.26
C PHE A 219 3.45 -19.33 -12.22
N LEU A 220 3.70 -20.12 -13.26
CA LEU A 220 3.42 -21.56 -13.24
C LEU A 220 4.15 -22.30 -12.11
N ARG A 221 5.43 -21.97 -11.86
CA ARG A 221 6.17 -22.52 -10.72
C ARG A 221 5.54 -22.11 -9.40
N TYR A 222 5.16 -20.84 -9.27
CA TYR A 222 4.43 -20.35 -8.11
C TYR A 222 3.13 -21.12 -7.91
N LEU A 223 2.34 -21.35 -8.96
CA LEU A 223 1.09 -22.12 -8.89
C LEU A 223 1.31 -23.59 -8.52
N ILE A 224 2.41 -24.22 -8.96
CA ILE A 224 2.75 -25.59 -8.58
C ILE A 224 3.09 -25.66 -7.09
N GLU A 225 3.94 -24.75 -6.61
CA GLU A 225 4.34 -24.68 -5.20
C GLU A 225 3.22 -24.22 -4.29
N TYR A 226 2.32 -23.37 -4.81
CA TYR A 226 0.99 -23.19 -4.30
C TYR A 226 0.42 -24.62 -4.25
N VAL A 227 -0.13 -25.22 -5.32
CA VAL A 227 -0.95 -26.46 -5.32
C VAL A 227 -0.45 -27.64 -4.45
N ARG A 228 0.85 -27.75 -4.18
CA ARG A 228 1.46 -28.75 -3.28
C ARG A 228 1.22 -28.55 -1.78
N GLN A 229 0.84 -27.37 -1.31
CA GLN A 229 0.60 -27.11 0.12
C GLN A 229 -0.69 -27.80 0.62
N ASP A 230 -0.66 -28.46 1.78
CA ASP A 230 -1.73 -29.35 2.27
C ASP A 230 -3.10 -28.66 2.56
N ASP A 231 -3.16 -27.33 2.73
CA ASP A 231 -4.35 -26.60 3.24
C ASP A 231 -5.41 -26.23 2.16
N ARG A 232 -5.34 -26.85 0.98
CA ARG A 232 -5.96 -26.35 -0.27
C ARG A 232 -7.38 -26.74 -0.57
N ARG A 233 -7.99 -27.55 0.28
CA ARG A 233 -9.42 -27.85 0.13
C ARG A 233 -10.27 -26.58 0.31
N SER A 234 -9.71 -25.50 0.85
CA SER A 234 -10.38 -24.23 1.12
C SER A 234 -10.35 -23.22 -0.04
N ARG A 235 -9.26 -23.13 -0.83
CA ARG A 235 -9.13 -22.22 -1.99
C ARG A 235 -8.44 -22.90 -3.20
N PRO A 236 -9.22 -23.50 -4.13
CA PRO A 236 -8.66 -24.01 -5.38
C PRO A 236 -8.29 -22.87 -6.33
N LEU A 237 -7.43 -23.16 -7.31
CA LEU A 237 -7.18 -22.25 -8.44
C LEU A 237 -8.48 -21.89 -9.15
N HIS A 238 -8.56 -20.68 -9.70
CA HIS A 238 -9.75 -20.26 -10.43
C HIS A 238 -10.03 -21.25 -11.57
N PRO A 239 -11.25 -21.80 -11.71
CA PRO A 239 -11.55 -22.85 -12.67
C PRO A 239 -11.20 -22.48 -14.12
N ASP A 240 -11.39 -21.20 -14.48
CA ASP A 240 -11.12 -20.75 -15.84
C ASP A 240 -9.63 -20.54 -16.11
N LEU A 241 -8.87 -20.09 -15.10
CA LEU A 241 -7.40 -20.10 -15.19
C LEU A 241 -6.88 -21.53 -15.35
N PHE A 242 -7.39 -22.47 -14.55
CA PHE A 242 -7.01 -23.88 -14.66
C PHE A 242 -7.33 -24.47 -16.04
N LYS A 243 -8.54 -24.22 -16.57
CA LYS A 243 -8.92 -24.64 -17.94
C LYS A 243 -8.02 -24.01 -19.00
N HIS A 244 -7.71 -22.72 -18.87
CA HIS A 244 -6.82 -22.00 -19.79
C HIS A 244 -5.44 -22.65 -19.83
N LEU A 245 -4.82 -22.86 -18.67
CA LEU A 245 -3.51 -23.51 -18.54
C LEU A 245 -3.52 -24.95 -19.08
N LEU A 246 -4.59 -25.71 -18.83
CA LEU A 246 -4.74 -27.07 -19.36
C LEU A 246 -4.84 -27.08 -20.89
N ASN A 247 -5.56 -26.12 -21.47
CA ASN A 247 -5.69 -25.98 -22.92
C ASN A 247 -4.37 -25.57 -23.58
N ASP A 248 -3.63 -24.64 -22.98
CA ASP A 248 -2.30 -24.24 -23.48
C ASP A 248 -1.33 -25.44 -23.44
N PHE A 249 -1.30 -26.19 -22.34
CA PHE A 249 -0.50 -27.41 -22.24
C PHE A 249 -0.86 -28.42 -23.34
N ARG A 250 -2.14 -28.70 -23.55
CA ARG A 250 -2.61 -29.62 -24.61
C ARG A 250 -2.19 -29.15 -26.01
N ARG A 251 -2.33 -27.86 -26.32
CA ARG A 251 -1.93 -27.30 -27.62
C ARG A 251 -0.43 -27.50 -27.87
N ARG A 252 0.40 -27.22 -26.86
CA ARG A 252 1.86 -27.36 -26.98
C ARG A 252 2.32 -28.81 -27.13
N VAL A 253 1.69 -29.75 -26.42
CA VAL A 253 1.96 -31.19 -26.57
C VAL A 253 1.59 -31.68 -27.98
N VAL A 254 0.47 -31.20 -28.54
CA VAL A 254 0.07 -31.58 -29.91
C VAL A 254 1.03 -31.03 -30.96
N THR A 255 1.56 -29.81 -30.80
CA THR A 255 2.56 -29.25 -31.72
C THR A 255 3.97 -29.84 -31.61
N ALA A 256 4.33 -30.45 -30.47
CA ALA A 256 5.64 -31.08 -30.28
C ALA A 256 5.70 -32.55 -30.78
N CYS A 257 4.56 -33.12 -31.19
CA CYS A 257 4.44 -34.50 -31.66
C CYS A 257 4.39 -34.65 -33.20
N TRP A 258 4.85 -33.65 -33.95
CA TRP A 258 4.99 -33.70 -35.42
C TRP A 258 6.41 -33.35 -35.85
#